data_AF-A0A1E1WCB8-F1
#
_entry.id   AF-A0A1E1WCB8-F1
#
_cell.length_a   1.000
_cell.length_b   1.000
_cell.length_c   1.000
_cell.angle_alpha   90.00
_cell.angle_beta   90.00
_cell.angle_gamma   90.00
#
_symmetry.space_group_name_H-M   'P 1'
#
loop_
_entity.id
_entity.type
_entity.pdbx_description
1 polymer ?
#
loop_
_entity_poly.entity_id
_entity_poly.type
_entity_poly.pdbx_seq_one_letter_code
_entity_poly.pdbx_strand_id
1 'polypeptide(L)'
;MDSSDALEDKDSGPDVQITFPSSVTSRIEELMGGIDQFDSAEFDPVAYINKVFPTEQSLAGVESAAARCEFHLASVEGDIRRLVRAQAQQRDAGQRALLQATAWIGELAGQVADINKAAERSEGMVREITAEIKQLDCAKWNLTAAITTLNHLHLLARG
;
A
#
# COMPACT_ATOMS: atom_id res chain seq x y z
N MET A 1 -14.87 -47.13 13.84
CA MET A 1 -15.25 -45.98 14.67
C MET A 1 -13.95 -45.22 14.88
N ASP A 2 -13.56 -44.42 13.88
CA ASP A 2 -13.83 -42.97 13.82
C ASP A 2 -13.33 -42.28 15.10
N SER A 3 -12.37 -41.37 15.03
CA SER A 3 -12.47 -40.17 14.22
C SER A 3 -11.12 -39.70 13.68
N SER A 4 -11.10 -39.46 12.37
CA SER A 4 -10.12 -38.61 11.68
C SER A 4 -10.22 -37.19 12.24
N ASP A 5 -9.13 -36.69 12.81
CA ASP A 5 -9.00 -35.30 13.23
C ASP A 5 -8.82 -34.45 11.95
N ALA A 6 -9.89 -33.73 11.60
CA ALA A 6 -9.96 -32.94 10.39
C ALA A 6 -9.15 -31.65 10.56
N LEU A 7 -8.04 -31.56 9.84
CA LEU A 7 -7.35 -30.31 9.56
C LEU A 7 -8.26 -29.45 8.68
N GLU A 8 -9.10 -28.61 9.30
CA GLU A 8 -9.79 -27.52 8.60
C GLU A 8 -8.80 -26.39 8.32
N ASP A 9 -8.08 -26.51 7.21
CA ASP A 9 -7.39 -25.37 6.57
C ASP A 9 -8.43 -24.56 5.79
N LYS A 10 -9.08 -23.62 6.47
CA LYS A 10 -9.95 -22.60 5.86
C LYS A 10 -9.29 -21.23 5.89
N ASP A 11 -8.15 -21.10 5.21
CA ASP A 11 -7.62 -19.81 4.76
C ASP A 11 -7.76 -19.67 3.24
N SER A 12 -8.99 -19.77 2.74
CA SER A 12 -9.31 -19.21 1.43
C SER A 12 -9.83 -17.79 1.66
N GLY A 13 -8.90 -16.83 1.69
CA GLY A 13 -9.22 -15.41 1.63
C GLY A 13 -10.09 -15.08 0.41
N PRO A 14 -10.73 -13.89 0.39
CA PRO A 14 -11.61 -13.51 -0.72
C PRO A 14 -10.81 -13.53 -2.02
N ASP A 15 -11.36 -14.21 -3.03
CA ASP A 15 -10.80 -14.29 -4.38
C ASP A 15 -10.87 -12.89 -5.00
N VAL A 16 -9.84 -12.08 -4.75
CA VAL A 16 -9.71 -10.75 -5.35
C VAL A 16 -9.34 -11.00 -6.82
N GLN A 17 -10.33 -10.96 -7.70
CA GLN A 17 -10.08 -10.92 -9.14
C GLN A 17 -9.41 -9.60 -9.48
N ILE A 18 -8.07 -9.62 -9.55
CA ILE A 18 -7.28 -8.47 -9.96
C ILE A 18 -7.36 -8.36 -11.48
N THR A 19 -8.29 -7.53 -11.97
CA THR A 19 -8.34 -7.14 -13.38
C THR A 19 -7.29 -6.07 -13.64
N PHE A 20 -6.19 -6.45 -14.29
CA PHE A 20 -5.13 -5.51 -14.65
C PHE A 20 -5.53 -4.64 -15.86
N PRO A 21 -5.19 -3.34 -15.89
CA PRO A 21 -5.30 -2.51 -17.08
C PRO A 21 -4.47 -3.09 -18.23
N SER A 22 -4.92 -2.90 -19.48
CA SER A 22 -4.23 -3.44 -20.67
C SER A 22 -2.74 -3.07 -20.74
N SER A 23 -2.37 -1.87 -20.28
CA SER A 23 -0.97 -1.44 -20.19
C SER A 23 -0.12 -2.32 -19.27
N VAL A 24 -0.69 -2.83 -18.18
CA VAL A 24 0.00 -3.71 -17.23
C VAL A 24 0.08 -5.12 -17.82
N THR A 25 -0.99 -5.61 -18.44
CA THR A 25 -1.00 -6.92 -19.10
C THR A 25 0.06 -7.00 -20.20
N SER A 26 0.14 -5.98 -21.07
CA SER A 26 1.16 -5.95 -22.12
C SER A 26 2.59 -5.88 -21.58
N ARG A 27 2.82 -5.19 -20.45
CA ARG A 27 4.14 -5.17 -19.80
C ARG A 27 4.50 -6.51 -19.17
N ILE A 28 3.51 -7.21 -18.61
CA ILE A 28 3.71 -8.57 -18.10
C ILE A 28 4.09 -9.51 -19.25
N GLU A 29 3.38 -9.46 -20.37
CA GLU A 29 3.70 -10.27 -21.56
C GLU A 29 5.10 -9.97 -22.12
N GLU A 30 5.50 -8.69 -22.14
CA GLU A 30 6.84 -8.25 -22.56
C GLU A 30 7.94 -8.75 -21.59
N LEU A 31 7.65 -8.79 -20.29
CA LEU A 31 8.54 -9.33 -19.25
C LEU A 31 8.63 -10.86 -19.27
N MET A 32 7.57 -11.55 -19.68
CA MET A 32 7.55 -13.02 -19.79
C MET A 32 8.31 -13.55 -21.01
N GLY A 33 8.86 -12.68 -21.86
CA GLY A 33 9.77 -13.09 -22.94
C GLY A 33 9.07 -13.68 -24.17
N GLY A 34 7.77 -13.40 -24.34
CA GLY A 34 6.94 -13.97 -25.40
C GLY A 34 6.43 -15.37 -25.04
N ILE A 35 5.20 -15.65 -25.48
CA ILE A 35 4.51 -16.93 -25.27
C ILE A 35 5.26 -17.99 -26.08
N ASP A 36 5.87 -18.98 -25.42
CA ASP A 36 6.46 -20.11 -26.14
C ASP A 36 5.32 -20.91 -26.80
N GLN A 37 5.61 -21.63 -27.87
CA GLN A 37 4.65 -22.50 -28.55
C GLN A 37 4.00 -23.54 -27.61
N PHE A 38 4.63 -23.84 -26.47
CA PHE A 38 4.11 -24.72 -25.43
C PHE A 38 3.17 -24.02 -24.41
N ASP A 39 3.16 -22.69 -24.40
CA ASP A 39 2.33 -21.89 -23.48
C ASP A 39 0.94 -21.55 -24.07
N SER A 40 0.69 -21.92 -25.33
CA SER A 40 -0.60 -21.74 -25.98
C SER A 40 -1.65 -22.70 -25.41
N ALA A 41 -2.82 -22.16 -25.05
CA ALA A 41 -3.98 -22.97 -24.66
C ALA A 41 -4.50 -23.87 -25.80
N GLU A 42 -4.09 -23.61 -27.05
CA GLU A 42 -4.44 -24.39 -28.24
C GLU A 42 -3.31 -25.32 -28.72
N PHE A 43 -2.31 -25.62 -27.88
CA PHE A 43 -1.21 -26.49 -28.27
C PHE A 43 -1.70 -27.92 -28.60
N ASP A 44 -1.53 -28.32 -29.88
CA ASP A 44 -1.78 -29.69 -30.33
C ASP A 44 -0.46 -30.49 -30.38
N PRO A 45 -0.25 -31.45 -29.47
CA PRO A 45 0.96 -32.26 -29.44
C PRO A 45 1.12 -33.15 -30.68
N VAL A 46 0.02 -33.58 -31.31
CA VAL A 46 0.06 -34.46 -32.49
C VAL A 46 0.46 -33.66 -33.72
N ALA A 47 -0.15 -32.49 -33.95
CA ALA A 47 0.29 -31.59 -35.01
C ALA A 47 1.74 -31.13 -34.80
N TYR A 48 2.16 -30.89 -33.56
CA TYR A 48 3.55 -30.54 -33.25
C TYR A 48 4.52 -31.67 -33.59
N ILE A 49 4.23 -32.91 -33.16
CA ILE A 49 5.07 -34.08 -33.47
C ILE A 49 5.14 -34.29 -34.99
N ASN A 50 4.01 -34.20 -35.70
CA ASN A 50 3.99 -34.34 -37.17
C ASN A 50 4.72 -33.20 -37.90
N LYS A 51 4.80 -32.01 -37.30
CA LYS A 51 5.59 -30.89 -37.81
C LYS A 51 7.09 -31.09 -37.58
N VAL A 52 7.47 -31.65 -36.42
CA VAL A 52 8.87 -31.93 -36.08
C VAL A 52 9.40 -33.17 -36.81
N PHE A 53 8.54 -34.17 -37.02
CA PHE A 53 8.86 -35.44 -37.67
C PHE A 53 7.93 -35.75 -38.87
N PRO A 54 8.07 -35.03 -40.00
CA PRO A 54 7.16 -35.15 -41.14
C PRO A 54 7.36 -36.42 -41.98
N THR A 55 8.51 -37.10 -41.86
CA THR A 55 8.84 -38.30 -42.66
C THR A 55 9.44 -39.41 -41.79
N GLU A 56 9.34 -40.66 -42.22
CA GLU A 56 9.93 -41.81 -41.50
C GLU A 56 11.45 -41.66 -41.26
N GLN A 57 12.16 -41.02 -42.19
CA GLN A 57 13.60 -40.74 -42.06
C GLN A 57 13.92 -39.76 -40.92
N SER A 58 12.99 -38.84 -40.61
CA SER A 58 13.16 -37.90 -39.49
C SER A 58 13.08 -38.58 -38.12
N LEU A 59 12.43 -39.75 -38.02
CA LEU A 59 12.35 -40.51 -36.76
C LEU A 59 13.71 -41.03 -36.27
N ALA A 60 14.73 -41.07 -37.14
CA ALA A 60 16.09 -41.40 -36.73
C ALA A 60 16.66 -40.44 -35.67
N GLY A 61 16.12 -39.21 -35.56
CA GLY A 61 16.54 -38.20 -34.58
C GLY A 61 15.72 -38.16 -33.29
N VAL A 62 14.79 -39.10 -33.07
CA VAL A 62 13.82 -39.04 -31.96
C VAL A 62 14.49 -39.09 -30.60
N GLU A 63 15.50 -39.93 -30.41
CA GLU A 63 16.22 -40.01 -29.12
C GLU A 63 16.89 -38.67 -28.76
N SER A 64 17.45 -37.97 -29.74
CA SER A 64 18.05 -36.64 -29.55
C SER A 64 16.99 -35.59 -29.21
N ALA A 65 15.82 -35.65 -29.86
CA ALA A 65 14.70 -34.76 -29.55
C ALA A 65 14.12 -35.03 -28.15
N ALA A 66 14.01 -36.30 -27.76
CA ALA A 66 13.58 -36.71 -26.42
C ALA A 66 14.56 -36.20 -25.35
N ALA A 67 15.87 -36.40 -25.55
CA ALA A 67 16.90 -35.89 -24.65
C ALA A 67 16.85 -34.35 -24.52
N ARG A 68 16.57 -33.64 -25.62
CA ARG A 68 16.39 -32.17 -25.59
C ARG A 68 15.15 -31.76 -24.79
N CYS A 69 14.03 -32.50 -24.92
CA CYS A 69 12.84 -32.27 -24.12
C CYS A 69 13.10 -32.54 -22.63
N GLU A 70 13.78 -33.63 -22.29
CA GLU A 70 14.14 -33.95 -20.91
C GLU A 70 15.04 -32.88 -20.29
N PHE A 71 16.03 -32.39 -21.04
CA PHE A 71 16.86 -31.27 -20.60
C PHE A 71 16.04 -30.00 -20.37
N HIS A 72 15.13 -29.66 -21.29
CA HIS A 72 14.27 -28.50 -21.15
C HIS A 72 13.35 -28.63 -19.93
N LEU A 73 12.74 -29.80 -19.71
CA LEU A 73 11.92 -30.09 -18.55
C LEU A 73 12.71 -29.92 -17.25
N ALA A 74 13.91 -30.48 -17.17
CA ALA A 74 14.78 -30.33 -16.00
C ALA A 74 15.17 -28.87 -15.73
N SER A 75 15.42 -28.09 -16.79
CA SER A 75 15.70 -26.66 -16.68
C SER A 75 14.49 -25.90 -16.14
N VAL A 76 13.31 -26.11 -16.71
CA VAL A 76 12.05 -25.46 -16.28
C VAL A 76 11.72 -25.84 -14.84
N GLU A 77 11.87 -27.11 -14.45
CA GLU A 77 11.71 -27.52 -13.05
C GLU A 77 12.68 -26.80 -12.11
N GLY A 78 13.94 -26.61 -12.53
CA GLY A 78 14.93 -25.84 -11.79
C GLY A 78 14.54 -24.37 -11.64
N ASP A 79 14.04 -23.76 -12.71
CA ASP A 79 13.57 -22.39 -12.74
C ASP A 79 12.34 -22.19 -11.83
N ILE A 80 11.36 -23.10 -11.90
CA ILE A 80 10.18 -23.11 -11.01
C ILE A 80 10.61 -23.18 -9.55
N ARG A 81 11.50 -24.12 -9.19
CA ARG A 81 11.97 -24.25 -7.80
C ARG A 81 12.70 -23.00 -7.32
N ARG A 82 13.48 -22.36 -8.19
CA ARG A 82 14.16 -21.08 -7.88
C ARG A 82 13.14 -19.96 -7.67
N LEU A 83 12.19 -19.80 -8.59
CA LEU A 83 11.17 -18.75 -8.54
C LEU A 83 10.26 -18.89 -7.33
N VAL A 84 9.81 -20.11 -7.00
CA VAL A 84 8.98 -20.35 -5.80
C VAL A 84 9.71 -19.92 -4.52
N ARG A 85 11.01 -20.24 -4.41
CA ARG A 85 11.82 -19.81 -3.26
C ARG A 85 12.01 -18.30 -3.21
N ALA A 86 12.34 -17.68 -4.34
CA ALA A 86 12.49 -16.22 -4.43
C ALA A 86 11.18 -15.50 -4.08
N GLN A 87 10.04 -16.01 -4.58
CA GLN A 87 8.73 -15.46 -4.28
C GLN A 87 8.37 -15.61 -2.81
N ALA A 88 8.67 -16.75 -2.16
CA ALA A 88 8.45 -16.91 -0.72
C ALA A 88 9.25 -15.86 0.08
N GLN A 89 10.54 -15.67 -0.24
CA GLN A 89 11.38 -14.65 0.41
C GLN A 89 10.84 -13.23 0.18
N GLN A 90 10.38 -12.93 -1.03
CA GLN A 90 9.83 -11.62 -1.37
C GLN A 90 8.47 -11.36 -0.71
N ARG A 91 7.64 -12.38 -0.55
CA ARG A 91 6.36 -12.28 0.18
C ARG A 91 6.58 -11.90 1.64
N ASP A 92 7.52 -12.56 2.32
CA ASP A 92 7.82 -12.24 3.73
C ASP A 92 8.35 -10.81 3.88
N ALA A 93 9.22 -10.38 2.97
CA ALA A 93 9.74 -9.02 2.96
C ALA A 93 8.64 -7.99 2.69
N GLY A 94 7.75 -8.25 1.73
CA GLY A 94 6.61 -7.40 1.41
C GLY A 94 5.62 -7.29 2.57
N GLN A 95 5.31 -8.41 3.23
CA GLN A 95 4.44 -8.43 4.41
C GLN A 95 5.04 -7.64 5.57
N ARG A 96 6.35 -7.80 5.84
CA ARG A 96 7.05 -7.00 6.85
C ARG A 96 7.03 -5.51 6.53
N ALA A 97 7.28 -5.13 5.27
CA ALA A 97 7.21 -3.74 4.84
C ALA A 97 5.81 -3.14 5.02
N LEU A 98 4.75 -3.90 4.70
CA LEU A 98 3.36 -3.49 4.92
C LEU A 98 3.05 -3.31 6.41
N LEU A 99 3.44 -4.26 7.26
CA LEU A 99 3.25 -4.16 8.71
C LEU A 99 3.98 -2.94 9.29
N GLN A 100 5.20 -2.67 8.84
CA GLN A 100 5.95 -1.49 9.26
C GLN A 100 5.29 -0.19 8.79
N ALA A 101 4.84 -0.13 7.54
CA ALA A 101 4.14 1.04 7.00
C ALA A 101 2.85 1.33 7.76
N THR A 102 2.06 0.30 8.09
CA THR A 102 0.83 0.46 8.89
C THR A 102 1.11 0.95 10.30
N ALA A 103 2.19 0.48 10.94
CA ALA A 103 2.62 0.99 12.24
C ALA A 103 3.01 2.47 12.19
N TRP A 104 3.77 2.89 11.17
CA TRP A 104 4.16 4.29 10.97
C TRP A 104 2.96 5.20 10.70
N ILE A 105 1.97 4.72 9.94
CA ILE A 105 0.72 5.46 9.73
C ILE A 105 -0.01 5.66 11.06
N GLY A 106 -0.05 4.64 11.92
CA GLY A 106 -0.64 4.73 13.26
C GLY A 106 0.07 5.76 14.14
N GLU A 107 1.41 5.76 14.14
CA GLU A 107 2.22 6.73 14.88
C GLU A 107 1.96 8.16 14.38
N LEU A 108 1.98 8.38 13.06
CA LEU A 108 1.71 9.69 12.46
C LEU A 108 0.30 10.19 12.81
N ALA A 109 -0.71 9.32 12.77
CA ALA A 109 -2.06 9.67 13.18
C ALA A 109 -2.12 10.12 14.64
N GLY A 110 -1.36 9.46 15.52
CA GLY A 110 -1.19 9.88 16.92
C GLY A 110 -0.54 11.26 17.04
N GLN A 111 0.57 11.50 16.35
CA GLN A 111 1.25 12.79 16.35
C GLN A 111 0.35 13.93 15.85
N VAL A 112 -0.43 13.71 14.78
CA VAL A 112 -1.40 14.69 14.28
C VAL A 112 -2.47 14.99 15.31
N ALA A 113 -2.99 13.96 16.01
CA ALA A 113 -3.97 14.16 17.08
C ALA A 113 -3.40 15.00 18.24
N ASP A 114 -2.14 14.79 18.62
CA ASP A 114 -1.48 15.56 19.67
C ASP A 114 -1.23 17.01 19.27
N ILE A 115 -0.84 17.26 18.01
CA ILE A 115 -0.72 18.60 17.45
C ILE A 115 -2.07 19.33 17.48
N ASN A 116 -3.15 18.66 17.07
CA ASN A 116 -4.49 19.24 17.10
C ASN A 116 -4.92 19.59 18.54
N LYS A 117 -4.69 18.71 19.52
CA LYS A 117 -4.97 19.00 20.94
C LYS A 117 -4.14 20.16 21.48
N ALA A 118 -2.88 20.30 21.04
CA ALA A 118 -2.03 21.42 21.43
C ALA A 118 -2.52 22.74 20.81
N ALA A 119 -2.93 22.70 19.54
CA ALA A 119 -3.49 23.84 18.84
C ALA A 119 -4.81 24.31 19.48
N GLU A 120 -5.72 23.39 19.84
CA GLU A 120 -6.98 23.72 20.51
C GLU A 120 -6.75 24.39 21.89
N ARG A 121 -5.80 23.88 22.67
CA ARG A 121 -5.38 24.51 23.93
C ARG A 121 -4.81 25.91 23.71
N SER A 122 -3.96 26.07 22.69
CA SER A 122 -3.38 27.37 22.32
C SER A 122 -4.46 28.37 21.90
N GLU A 123 -5.42 27.94 21.09
CA GLU A 123 -6.56 28.77 20.67
C GLU A 123 -7.41 29.21 21.88
N GLY A 124 -7.70 28.28 22.80
CA GLY A 124 -8.39 28.58 24.05
C GLY A 124 -7.68 29.65 24.87
N MET A 125 -6.36 29.52 25.05
CA MET A 125 -5.54 30.49 25.77
C MET A 125 -5.53 31.86 25.10
N VAL A 126 -5.39 31.93 23.77
CA VAL A 126 -5.45 33.20 23.04
C VAL A 126 -6.84 33.85 23.17
N ARG A 127 -7.91 33.05 23.16
CA ARG A 127 -9.28 33.54 23.34
C ARG A 127 -9.48 34.14 24.72
N GLU A 128 -8.92 33.53 25.77
CA GLU A 128 -8.94 34.06 27.12
C GLU A 128 -8.16 35.38 27.23
N ILE A 129 -6.90 35.41 26.74
CA ILE A 129 -6.08 36.62 26.73
C ILE A 129 -6.79 37.78 26.03
N THR A 130 -7.40 37.51 24.86
CA THR A 130 -8.12 38.55 24.12
C THR A 130 -9.40 39.02 24.82
N ALA A 131 -10.05 38.17 25.62
CA ALA A 131 -11.19 38.56 26.45
C ALA A 131 -10.72 39.45 27.62
N GLU A 132 -9.61 39.10 28.29
CA GLU A 132 -9.02 39.91 29.35
C GLU A 132 -8.58 41.29 28.85
N ILE A 133 -7.93 41.36 27.68
CA ILE A 133 -7.55 42.63 27.05
C ILE A 133 -8.77 43.53 26.85
N LYS A 134 -9.89 42.99 26.34
CA LYS A 134 -11.13 43.75 26.17
C LYS A 134 -11.67 44.28 27.50
N GLN A 135 -11.65 43.47 28.55
CA GLN A 135 -12.08 43.91 29.89
C GLN A 135 -11.19 45.03 30.43
N LEU A 136 -9.87 44.91 30.24
CA LEU A 136 -8.90 45.91 30.63
C LEU A 136 -9.11 47.24 29.88
N ASP A 137 -9.40 47.18 28.58
CA ASP A 137 -9.71 48.36 27.77
C ASP A 137 -10.97 49.08 28.26
N CYS A 138 -12.03 48.33 28.60
CA CYS A 138 -13.24 48.90 29.21
C CYS A 138 -12.93 49.57 30.55
N ALA A 139 -12.14 48.93 31.42
CA ALA A 139 -11.73 49.50 32.70
C ALA A 139 -10.92 50.79 32.52
N LYS A 140 -9.98 50.80 31.57
CA LYS A 140 -9.17 51.97 31.22
C LYS A 140 -10.04 53.11 30.69
N TRP A 141 -11.04 52.81 29.85
CA TRP A 141 -11.99 53.81 29.36
C TRP A 141 -12.81 54.43 30.50
N ASN A 142 -13.38 53.59 31.38
CA ASN A 142 -14.14 54.04 32.55
C ASN A 142 -13.29 54.94 33.47
N LEU A 143 -12.05 54.55 33.76
CA LEU A 143 -11.13 55.34 34.58
C LEU A 143 -10.78 56.67 33.92
N THR A 144 -10.50 56.66 32.61
CA THR A 144 -10.20 57.88 31.86
C THR A 144 -11.39 58.83 31.91
N ALA A 145 -12.60 58.34 31.65
CA ALA A 145 -13.83 59.12 31.71
C ALA A 145 -14.03 59.73 33.12
N ALA A 146 -13.86 58.94 34.18
CA ALA A 146 -13.98 59.41 35.55
C ALA A 146 -12.99 60.52 35.90
N ILE A 147 -11.72 60.37 35.51
CA ILE A 147 -10.67 61.39 35.69
C ILE A 147 -11.03 62.66 34.92
N THR A 148 -11.45 62.54 33.66
CA THR A 148 -11.86 63.67 32.83
C THR A 148 -13.04 64.41 33.46
N THR A 149 -14.08 63.70 33.92
CA THR A 149 -15.23 64.32 34.59
C THR A 149 -14.81 65.02 35.88
N LEU A 150 -13.96 64.38 36.69
CA LEU A 150 -13.45 64.97 37.93
C LEU A 150 -12.65 66.26 37.66
N ASN A 151 -11.80 66.28 36.63
CA ASN A 151 -11.05 67.47 36.23
C ASN A 151 -11.99 68.62 35.82
N HIS A 152 -13.05 68.32 35.06
CA HIS A 152 -14.06 69.33 34.72
C HIS A 152 -14.77 69.88 35.95
N LEU A 153 -15.14 69.02 36.90
CA LEU A 153 -15.74 69.46 38.17
C LEU A 153 -14.77 70.31 39.00
N HIS A 154 -13.49 69.94 39.05
CA HIS A 154 -12.46 70.71 39.76
C HIS A 154 -12.29 72.10 39.12
N LEU A 155 -12.26 72.18 37.79
CA LEU A 155 -12.21 73.44 37.05
C LEU A 155 -13.42 74.33 37.36
N LEU A 156 -14.63 73.77 37.43
CA LEU A 156 -15.86 74.50 37.80
C LEU A 156 -15.87 74.96 39.26
N ALA A 157 -15.25 74.22 40.18
CA ALA A 157 -15.20 74.57 41.60
C ALA A 157 -14.08 75.56 41.97
N ARG A 158 -13.09 75.74 41.10
CA ARG A 158 -11.96 76.68 41.27
C ARG A 158 -12.06 77.96 40.43
N GLY A 159 -12.97 78.01 39.46
CA GLY A 159 -13.35 79.24 38.75
C GLY A 159 -14.47 79.96 39.49
#